data_AF-A0A176S041-F1
#
_entry.id   AF-A0A176S041-F1
#
_cell.length_a   1.000
_cell.length_b   1.000
_cell.length_c   1.000
_cell.angle_alpha   90.00
_cell.angle_beta   90.00
_cell.angle_gamma   90.00
#
_symmetry.space_group_name_H-M   'P 1'
#
loop_
_entity.id
_entity.type
_entity.pdbx_description
1 polymer ?
#
loop_
_entity_poly.entity_id
_entity_poly.type
_entity_poly.pdbx_seq_one_letter_code
_entity_poly.pdbx_strand_id
1 'polypeptide(L)' 'MLKKLQVQNFKSILSDTVELGQLNVFIGENGSGPSNLLESLAVMSAAKQERLDIEGLYSKGVRVN' A
#
# COMPACT_ATOMS: atom_id res chain seq x y z
N MET A 1 -1.80 16.62 -1.76
CA MET A 1 -2.74 15.69 -1.09
C MET A 1 -2.98 14.51 -2.01
N LEU A 2 -2.92 13.27 -1.52
CA LEU A 2 -3.23 12.09 -2.34
C LEU A 2 -4.73 12.13 -2.68
N LYS A 3 -5.08 11.85 -3.94
CA LYS A 3 -6.47 11.86 -4.41
C LYS A 3 -6.95 10.50 -4.87
N LYS A 4 -6.05 9.70 -5.42
CA LYS A 4 -6.35 8.41 -6.00
C LYS A 4 -5.18 7.47 -5.79
N LEU A 5 -5.48 6.22 -5.45
CA LEU A 5 -4.52 5.12 -5.37
C LEU A 5 -4.98 4.04 -6.33
N GLN A 6 -4.11 3.67 -7.27
CA GLN A 6 -4.33 2.54 -8.16
C GLN A 6 -3.30 1.46 -7.82
N VAL A 7 -3.78 0.24 -7.62
CA VAL A 7 -2.95 -0.91 -7.27
C VAL A 7 -3.21 -2.02 -8.26
N GLN A 8 -2.15 -2.58 -8.84
CA GLN A 8 -2.23 -3.68 -9.80
C GLN A 8 -1.18 -4.72 -9.48
N ASN A 9 -1.54 -6.00 -9.60
CA ASN A 9 -0.65 -7.14 -9.40
C ASN A 9 0.20 -7.06 -8.11
N PHE A 10 -0.40 -6.62 -7.00
CA PHE A 10 0.28 -6.44 -5.73
C PHE A 10 -0.31 -7.34 -4.65
N LYS A 11 0.44 -8.38 -4.28
CA LYS A 11 0.01 -9.40 -3.30
C LYS A 11 -1.38 -9.96 -3.67
N SER A 12 -2.38 -9.84 -2.80
CA SER A 12 -3.74 -10.32 -3.09
C SER A 12 -4.57 -9.39 -3.99
N ILE A 13 -4.06 -8.21 -4.36
CA ILE A 13 -4.79 -7.22 -5.16
C ILE A 13 -4.41 -7.38 -6.62
N LEU A 14 -5.34 -7.91 -7.43
CA LEU A 14 -5.15 -8.04 -8.88
C LEU A 14 -5.23 -6.67 -9.57
N SER A 15 -6.32 -5.93 -9.32
CA SER A 15 -6.55 -4.59 -9.84
C SER A 15 -7.59 -3.89 -8.97
N ASP A 16 -7.22 -2.78 -8.34
CA ASP A 16 -8.14 -1.96 -7.57
C ASP A 16 -7.81 -0.47 -7.74
N THR A 17 -8.81 0.38 -7.57
CA THR A 17 -8.72 1.83 -7.70
C THR A 17 -9.56 2.49 -6.63
N VAL A 18 -8.88 3.20 -5.73
CA VAL A 18 -9.48 3.84 -4.57
C VAL A 18 -9.34 5.35 -4.68
N GLU A 19 -10.47 6.06 -4.63
CA GLU A 19 -10.49 7.51 -4.44
C GLU A 19 -10.31 7.84 -2.95
N LEU A 20 -9.48 8.83 -2.66
CA LEU A 20 -9.04 9.14 -1.29
C LEU A 20 -9.57 10.50 -0.81
N GLY A 21 -10.19 10.47 0.36
CA GLY A 21 -10.59 11.64 1.12
C GLY A 21 -9.48 12.18 2.02
N GLN A 22 -9.84 13.18 2.83
CA GLN A 22 -8.96 13.67 3.91
C GLN A 22 -8.80 12.64 5.04
N LEU A 23 -9.85 11.85 5.27
CA LEU A 23 -9.88 10.70 6.18
C LEU A 23 -10.37 9.49 5.39
N ASN A 24 -9.70 8.35 5.54
CA ASN A 24 -10.06 7.11 4.88
C ASN A 24 -10.15 6.00 5.93
N VAL A 25 -11.23 5.23 5.91
CA VAL A 25 -11.43 4.08 6.79
C VAL A 25 -11.64 2.86 5.90
N PHE A 26 -10.74 1.89 5.99
CA PHE A 26 -10.79 0.65 5.21
C PHE A 26 -11.33 -0.47 6.10
N ILE A 27 -12.48 -1.03 5.72
CA ILE A 27 -13.20 -2.06 6.48
C ILE A 27 -13.42 -3.28 5.60
N GLY A 28 -13.17 -4.47 6.14
CA GLY A 28 -13.37 -5.73 5.45
C GLY A 28 -12.97 -6.90 6.33
N GLU A 29 -13.31 -8.12 5.89
CA GLU A 29 -12.93 -9.34 6.59
C GLU A 29 -11.42 -9.56 6.60
N ASN A 30 -10.92 -10.40 7.51
CA ASN A 30 -9.51 -10.79 7.52
C ASN A 30 -9.13 -11.45 6.18
N GLY A 31 -8.05 -10.97 5.56
CA GLY A 31 -7.61 -11.47 4.25
C GLY A 31 -8.28 -10.80 3.05
N SER A 32 -9.25 -9.90 3.25
CA SER A 32 -9.90 -9.16 2.13
C SER A 32 -8.98 -8.19 1.39
N GLY A 33 -7.77 -7.95 1.89
CA GLY A 33 -6.79 -7.05 1.27
C GLY A 33 -6.56 -5.67 1.92
N PRO A 34 -7.22 -5.20 3.02
CA PRO A 34 -6.88 -3.89 3.59
C PRO A 34 -5.38 -3.69 3.89
N SER A 35 -4.70 -4.67 4.49
CA SER A 35 -3.26 -4.53 4.76
C SER A 35 -2.43 -4.46 3.48
N ASN A 36 -2.81 -5.17 2.41
CA ASN A 36 -2.09 -5.13 1.14
C ASN A 36 -2.30 -3.79 0.42
N LEU A 37 -3.48 -3.18 0.55
CA LEU A 37 -3.75 -1.84 0.04
C LEU A 37 -2.84 -0.81 0.75
N LEU A 38 -2.75 -0.85 2.08
CA LEU A 38 -1.87 0.04 2.85
C LEU A 38 -0.38 -0.22 2.59
N GLU A 39 0.03 -1.48 2.44
CA GLU A 39 1.41 -1.81 2.08
C GLU A 39 1.79 -1.32 0.68
N SER A 40 0.88 -1.33 -0.29
CA SER A 40 1.15 -0.76 -1.61
C SER A 40 1.52 0.74 -1.52
N LEU A 41 0.84 1.47 -0.63
CA LEU A 41 1.12 2.87 -0.34
C LEU A 41 2.48 3.04 0.36
N ALA A 42 2.83 2.13 1.28
CA ALA A 42 4.12 2.10 1.95
C ALA A 42 5.28 1.83 0.96
N VAL A 43 5.12 0.86 0.06
CA VAL A 43 6.10 0.58 -1.02
C VAL A 43 6.25 1.78 -1.93
N MET A 44 5.16 2.44 -2.33
CA MET A 44 5.22 3.66 -3.13
C MET A 44 5.97 4.79 -2.39
N SER A 45 5.80 4.90 -1.07
CA SER A 45 6.56 5.85 -0.24
C SER A 45 8.06 5.54 -0.23
N ALA A 46 8.45 4.27 -0.09
CA ALA A 46 9.83 3.82 -0.17
C ALA A 46 10.44 4.08 -1.55
N ALA A 47 9.71 3.76 -2.62
CA ALA A 47 10.09 4.02 -4.01
C ALA A 47 10.35 5.50 -4.27
N LYS A 48 9.49 6.39 -3.76
CA LYS A 48 9.66 7.84 -3.88
C LYS A 48 10.92 8.37 -3.16
N GLN A 49 11.44 7.61 -2.19
CA GLN A 49 12.69 7.91 -1.48
C GLN A 49 13.89 7.17 -2.06
N GLU A 50 13.72 6.40 -3.13
CA GLU A 50 14.76 5.53 -3.72
C GLU A 50 15.31 4.49 -2.73
N ARG A 51 14.51 4.10 -1.72
CA ARG A 51 14.88 3.12 -0.68
C ARG A 51 14.07 1.84 -0.80
N LEU A 52 14.25 1.13 -1.91
CA LEU A 52 13.61 -0.17 -2.18
C LEU A 52 14.44 -1.37 -1.70
N ASP A 53 15.51 -1.11 -0.96
CA ASP A 53 16.24 -2.10 -0.20
C ASP A 53 15.40 -2.61 0.98
N ILE A 54 15.82 -3.75 1.55
CA ILE A 54 15.10 -4.41 2.66
C ILE A 54 14.89 -3.44 3.83
N GLU A 55 15.93 -2.69 4.20
CA GLU A 55 15.86 -1.70 5.28
C GLU A 55 14.89 -0.56 4.95
N GLY A 56 14.91 -0.08 3.70
CA GLY A 56 13.99 0.95 3.22
C GLY A 56 12.53 0.50 3.27
N LEU A 57 12.23 -0.70 2.81
CA LEU A 57 10.90 -1.29 2.85
C LEU A 57 10.44 -1.55 4.30
N TYR A 58 11.30 -2.12 5.14
CA TYR A 58 11.02 -2.38 6.55
C TYR A 58 10.70 -1.07 7.30
N SER A 59 11.45 0.00 7.02
CA SER A 59 11.22 1.33 7.63
C SER A 59 9.85 1.94 7.31
N LYS A 60 9.18 1.47 6.24
CA LYS A 60 7.80 1.88 5.88
C LYS A 60 6.73 0.92 6.38
N GLY A 61 7.10 -0.13 7.12
CA GLY A 61 6.17 -1.15 7.62
C GLY A 61 5.79 -2.20 6.57
N VAL A 62 6.57 -2.34 5.49
CA VAL A 62 6.37 -3.40 4.49
C VAL A 62 6.93 -4.71 5.03
N ARG A 63 6.15 -5.79 4.94
CA ARG A 63 6.63 -7.15 5.26
C ARG A 63 7.53 -7.66 4.12
N VAL A 64 8.77 -7.99 4.45
CA VAL A 64 9.87 -8.38 3.54
C VAL A 64 10.35 -9.83 3.74
N ASN A 65 9.53 -10.62 4.43
CA ASN A 65 9.79 -11.99 4.85
C ASN A 65 9.74 -12.99 3.69
#